data_AF-A0AAW8AX37-F1
#
_entry.id   AF-A0AAW8AX37-F1
#
_cell.length_a   1.000
_cell.length_b   1.000
_cell.length_c   1.000
_cell.angle_alpha   90.00
_cell.angle_beta   90.00
_cell.angle_gamma   90.00
#
_symmetry.space_group_name_H-M   'P 1'
#
loop_
_entity.id
_entity.type
_entity.pdbx_description
1 polymer ?
#
loop_
_entity_poly.entity_id
_entity_poly.type
_entity_poly.pdbx_seq_one_letter_code
_entity_poly.pdbx_strand_id
1 'polypeptide(L)'
;MAIKFCKSCKKPMRPTDTHCKTCGKEYKNSPVILIVIALIVFGAGYFAWGKYQQNEAEKLVAAQAERDKKISEAKAELLNAGIDPDDAQKVAEVKVDNVTITNPQHIKVFNEIFSEWEDAEKVAASTGRIALAQPVAKLQEIKRRLAAESYAGCMETTRILYVAAMNSQIEAYLDFMRGKEGEAAAQIKFIDYEKQVEQAKKEYIRCKPTQNMSSV
;
A
#
# COMPACT_ATOMS: atom_id res chain seq x y z
N MET A 1 -42.23 9.97 -38.23
CA MET A 1 -43.33 10.88 -37.84
C MET A 1 -44.53 10.03 -37.44
N ALA A 2 -44.94 10.06 -36.16
CA ALA A 2 -46.05 9.23 -35.68
C ALA A 2 -47.41 9.86 -36.07
N ILE A 3 -48.29 9.12 -36.76
CA ILE A 3 -49.68 9.53 -37.03
C ILE A 3 -50.52 9.14 -35.82
N LYS A 4 -51.27 10.10 -35.24
CA LYS A 4 -52.19 9.84 -34.13
C LYS A 4 -53.63 9.71 -34.64
N PHE A 5 -54.43 8.80 -34.07
CA PHE A 5 -55.82 8.59 -34.46
C PHE A 5 -56.77 9.19 -33.43
N CYS A 6 -57.84 9.86 -33.90
CA CYS A 6 -58.87 10.37 -32.99
C CYS A 6 -59.68 9.20 -32.39
N LYS A 7 -59.77 9.11 -31.06
CA LYS A 7 -60.54 8.03 -30.38
C LYS A 7 -62.03 8.01 -30.72
N SER A 8 -62.64 9.15 -31.06
CA SER A 8 -64.08 9.21 -31.36
C SER A 8 -64.42 8.91 -32.82
N CYS A 9 -63.58 9.30 -33.79
CA CYS A 9 -63.89 9.12 -35.22
C CYS A 9 -62.90 8.24 -35.99
N LYS A 10 -61.85 7.70 -35.33
CA LYS A 10 -60.80 6.84 -35.88
C LYS A 10 -60.06 7.38 -37.11
N LYS A 11 -60.16 8.68 -37.41
CA LYS A 11 -59.43 9.32 -38.52
C LYS A 11 -57.99 9.71 -38.12
N PRO A 12 -57.04 9.69 -39.07
CA PRO A 12 -55.66 10.10 -38.82
C PRO A 12 -55.57 11.62 -38.59
N MET A 13 -54.71 12.03 -37.67
CA MET A 13 -54.45 13.41 -37.30
C MET A 13 -52.95 13.68 -37.24
N ARG A 14 -52.57 14.95 -37.50
CA ARG A 14 -51.18 15.38 -37.36
C ARG A 14 -50.82 15.54 -35.88
N PRO A 15 -49.59 15.21 -35.45
CA PRO A 15 -49.17 15.24 -34.05
C PRO A 15 -49.39 16.58 -33.33
N THR A 16 -49.36 17.69 -34.06
CA THR A 16 -49.49 19.06 -33.52
C THR A 16 -50.94 19.52 -33.32
N ASP A 17 -51.93 18.81 -33.87
CA ASP A 17 -53.33 19.23 -33.76
C ASP A 17 -53.87 18.95 -32.34
N THR A 18 -54.38 19.98 -31.65
CA THR A 18 -55.02 19.89 -30.32
C THR A 18 -56.50 19.53 -30.40
N HIS A 19 -57.13 19.69 -31.57
CA HIS A 19 -58.54 19.38 -31.82
C HIS A 19 -58.67 18.54 -33.10
N CYS A 20 -59.62 17.60 -33.12
CA CYS A 20 -59.88 16.84 -34.33
C CYS A 20 -60.63 17.69 -35.36
N LYS A 21 -60.01 17.92 -36.54
CA LYS A 21 -60.64 18.69 -37.64
C LYS A 21 -61.97 18.13 -38.13
N THR A 22 -62.23 16.83 -37.94
CA THR A 22 -63.45 16.18 -38.45
C THR A 22 -64.58 16.14 -37.42
N CYS A 23 -64.28 15.94 -36.14
CA CYS A 23 -65.32 15.81 -35.11
C CYS A 23 -65.29 16.88 -34.02
N GLY A 24 -64.40 17.88 -34.12
CA GLY A 24 -64.31 19.02 -33.21
C GLY A 24 -63.88 18.69 -31.78
N LYS A 25 -63.80 17.41 -31.40
CA LYS A 25 -63.43 17.02 -30.04
C LYS A 25 -61.99 17.38 -29.74
N GLU A 26 -61.81 18.06 -28.60
CA GLU A 26 -60.52 18.40 -28.04
C GLU A 26 -59.77 17.13 -27.62
N TYR A 27 -58.53 17.04 -28.06
CA TYR A 27 -57.62 16.00 -27.65
C TYR A 27 -57.15 16.30 -26.22
N LYS A 28 -57.84 15.74 -25.22
CA LYS A 28 -57.42 15.82 -23.82
C LYS A 28 -56.12 15.02 -23.63
N ASN A 29 -54.98 15.69 -23.75
CA ASN A 29 -53.73 15.20 -23.20
C ASN A 29 -53.86 15.31 -21.67
N SER A 30 -54.27 14.21 -21.03
CA SER A 30 -54.45 14.20 -19.59
C SER A 30 -53.08 14.43 -18.93
N PRO A 31 -52.91 15.47 -18.08
CA PRO A 31 -51.66 15.67 -17.35
C PRO A 31 -51.29 14.44 -16.50
N VAL A 32 -52.28 13.59 -16.17
CA VAL A 32 -52.11 12.29 -15.53
C VAL A 32 -51.17 11.37 -16.32
N ILE A 33 -51.23 11.33 -17.66
CA ILE A 33 -50.37 10.45 -18.46
C ILE A 33 -48.90 10.90 -18.36
N LEU A 34 -48.65 12.22 -18.36
CA LEU A 34 -47.30 12.76 -18.20
C LEU A 34 -46.76 12.54 -16.79
N ILE A 35 -47.61 12.69 -15.76
CA ILE A 35 -47.24 12.41 -14.36
C ILE A 35 -46.88 10.93 -14.18
N VAL A 36 -47.65 10.00 -14.77
CA VAL A 36 -47.35 8.56 -14.70
C VAL A 36 -46.02 8.22 -15.38
N ILE A 37 -45.75 8.79 -16.56
CA ILE A 37 -44.46 8.59 -17.24
C ILE A 37 -43.31 9.17 -16.40
N ALA A 38 -43.48 10.37 -15.83
CA ALA A 38 -42.48 10.97 -14.96
C ALA A 38 -42.19 10.08 -13.75
N LEU A 39 -43.22 9.56 -13.07
CA LEU A 39 -43.06 8.66 -11.92
C LEU A 39 -42.32 7.36 -12.29
N ILE A 40 -42.59 6.79 -13.47
CA ILE A 40 -41.88 5.60 -13.95
C ILE A 40 -40.40 5.90 -14.21
N VAL A 41 -40.09 7.04 -14.86
CA VAL A 41 -38.71 7.44 -15.15
C VAL A 41 -37.95 7.74 -13.85
N PHE A 42 -38.56 8.46 -12.90
CA PHE A 42 -37.96 8.71 -11.59
C PHE A 42 -37.78 7.44 -10.78
N GLY A 43 -38.76 6.53 -10.78
CA GLY A 43 -38.66 5.24 -10.09
C GLY A 43 -37.55 4.35 -10.66
N ALA A 44 -37.45 4.27 -12.00
CA ALA A 44 -36.37 3.54 -12.66
C ALA A 44 -34.99 4.16 -12.41
N GLY A 45 -34.90 5.50 -12.43
CA GLY A 45 -33.68 6.23 -12.11
C GLY A 45 -33.21 6.01 -10.67
N TYR A 46 -34.12 6.09 -9.70
CA TYR A 46 -33.82 5.84 -8.28
C TYR A 46 -33.36 4.39 -8.04
N PHE A 47 -34.03 3.42 -8.66
CA PHE A 47 -33.65 2.01 -8.57
C PHE A 47 -32.28 1.73 -9.20
N ALA A 48 -32.00 2.29 -10.39
CA ALA A 48 -30.70 2.16 -11.04
C ALA A 48 -29.58 2.81 -10.22
N TRP A 49 -29.85 3.97 -9.61
CA TRP A 49 -28.88 4.65 -8.74
C TRP A 49 -28.56 3.86 -7.47
N GLY A 50 -29.56 3.26 -6.82
CA GLY A 50 -29.34 2.38 -5.67
C GLY A 50 -28.50 1.14 -6.00
N LYS A 51 -28.79 0.49 -7.14
CA LYS A 51 -27.99 -0.65 -7.65
C LYS A 51 -26.55 -0.24 -7.99
N TYR A 52 -26.37 0.94 -8.57
CA TYR A 52 -25.05 1.47 -8.90
C TYR A 52 -24.21 1.70 -7.64
N GLN A 53 -24.77 2.34 -6.61
CA GLN A 53 -24.06 2.59 -5.35
C GLN A 53 -23.69 1.30 -4.60
N GLN A 54 -24.57 0.29 -4.60
CA GLN A 54 -24.26 -1.01 -3.99
C GLN A 54 -23.04 -1.67 -4.66
N ASN A 55 -23.00 -1.69 -5.99
CA ASN A 55 -21.89 -2.29 -6.73
C ASN A 55 -20.56 -1.52 -6.52
N GLU A 56 -20.61 -0.20 -6.35
CA GLU A 56 -19.41 0.60 -6.07
C GLU A 56 -18.89 0.36 -4.64
N ALA A 57 -19.77 0.30 -3.65
CA ALA A 57 -19.42 -0.07 -2.28
C ALA A 57 -18.81 -1.47 -2.19
N GLU A 58 -19.38 -2.45 -2.89
CA GLU A 58 -18.86 -3.83 -2.94
C GLU A 58 -17.45 -3.88 -3.55
N LYS A 59 -17.18 -3.11 -4.62
CA LYS A 59 -15.85 -3.00 -5.22
C LYS A 59 -14.83 -2.37 -4.27
N LEU A 60 -15.22 -1.33 -3.54
CA LEU A 60 -14.34 -0.67 -2.56
C LEU A 60 -14.00 -1.62 -1.40
N VAL A 61 -14.98 -2.35 -0.88
CA VAL A 61 -14.77 -3.35 0.17
C VAL A 61 -13.88 -4.49 -0.34
N ALA A 62 -14.11 -4.97 -1.56
CA ALA A 62 -13.26 -6.00 -2.18
C ALA A 62 -11.82 -5.51 -2.38
N ALA A 63 -11.62 -4.27 -2.82
CA ALA A 63 -10.30 -3.67 -2.99
C ALA A 63 -9.58 -3.48 -1.64
N GLN A 64 -10.30 -3.08 -0.60
CA GLN A 64 -9.76 -2.98 0.76
C GLN A 64 -9.38 -4.36 1.31
N ALA A 65 -10.24 -5.36 1.17
CA ALA A 65 -9.96 -6.73 1.60
C ALA A 65 -8.74 -7.33 0.87
N GLU A 66 -8.58 -7.04 -0.44
CA GLU A 66 -7.39 -7.45 -1.18
C GLU A 66 -6.12 -6.73 -0.67
N ARG A 67 -6.21 -5.43 -0.39
CA ARG A 67 -5.10 -4.65 0.19
C ARG A 67 -4.69 -5.21 1.55
N ASP A 68 -5.65 -5.43 2.44
CA ASP A 68 -5.42 -5.94 3.80
C ASP A 68 -4.83 -7.37 3.75
N LYS A 69 -5.31 -8.20 2.82
CA LYS A 69 -4.71 -9.50 2.55
C LYS A 69 -3.24 -9.38 2.16
N LYS A 70 -2.88 -8.49 1.22
CA LYS A 70 -1.46 -8.26 0.85
C LYS A 70 -0.62 -7.74 2.02
N ILE A 71 -1.16 -6.84 2.85
CA ILE A 71 -0.47 -6.32 4.04
C ILE A 71 -0.23 -7.45 5.05
N SER A 72 -1.25 -8.27 5.34
CA SER A 72 -1.12 -9.38 6.27
C SER A 72 -0.15 -10.47 5.81
N GLU A 73 -0.13 -10.79 4.51
CA GLU A 73 0.84 -11.71 3.92
C GLU A 73 2.27 -11.16 4.01
N ALA A 74 2.47 -9.88 3.63
CA ALA A 74 3.77 -9.22 3.73
C ALA A 74 4.24 -9.11 5.18
N LYS A 75 3.34 -8.80 6.12
CA LYS A 75 3.64 -8.78 7.55
C LYS A 75 4.05 -10.16 8.06
N ALA A 76 3.34 -11.21 7.67
CA ALA A 76 3.68 -12.58 8.07
C ALA A 76 5.07 -13.01 7.58
N GLU A 77 5.45 -12.61 6.35
CA GLU A 77 6.80 -12.84 5.83
C GLU A 77 7.87 -12.17 6.72
N LEU A 78 7.63 -10.91 7.12
CA LEU A 78 8.56 -10.14 7.95
C LEU A 78 8.65 -10.67 9.40
N LEU A 79 7.52 -11.09 9.98
CA LEU A 79 7.49 -11.73 11.30
C LEU A 79 8.27 -13.05 11.30
N ASN A 80 8.14 -13.86 10.24
CA ASN A 80 8.93 -15.09 10.08
C ASN A 80 10.44 -14.80 9.89
N ALA A 81 10.80 -13.61 9.42
CA ALA A 81 12.18 -13.13 9.36
C ALA A 81 12.67 -12.52 10.69
N GLY A 82 11.86 -12.55 11.75
CA GLY A 82 12.22 -12.04 13.08
C GLY A 82 12.10 -10.53 13.25
N ILE A 83 11.44 -9.83 12.32
CA ILE A 83 11.18 -8.39 12.44
C ILE A 83 10.09 -8.15 13.51
N ASP A 84 10.26 -7.12 14.32
CA ASP A 84 9.29 -6.72 15.34
C ASP A 84 7.89 -6.45 14.73
N PRO A 85 6.78 -6.80 15.41
CA PRO A 85 5.44 -6.63 14.86
C PRO A 85 5.07 -5.20 14.42
N ASP A 86 5.58 -4.17 15.10
CA ASP A 86 5.28 -2.78 14.78
C ASP A 86 6.03 -2.34 13.52
N ASP A 87 7.30 -2.73 13.40
CA ASP A 87 8.12 -2.47 12.22
C ASP A 87 7.64 -3.28 11.01
N ALA A 88 7.23 -4.53 11.23
CA ALA A 88 6.65 -5.39 10.20
C ALA A 88 5.36 -4.81 9.62
N GLN A 89 4.49 -4.25 10.47
CA GLN A 89 3.27 -3.57 10.03
C GLN A 89 3.59 -2.37 9.13
N LYS A 90 4.48 -1.47 9.60
CA LYS A 90 4.87 -0.26 8.84
C LYS A 90 5.50 -0.61 7.50
N VAL A 91 6.40 -1.58 7.47
CA VAL A 91 7.06 -2.02 6.23
C VAL A 91 6.04 -2.64 5.27
N ALA A 92 5.11 -3.45 5.76
CA ALA A 92 4.08 -4.08 4.93
C ALA A 92 3.15 -3.03 4.28
N GLU A 93 2.72 -2.01 5.03
CA GLU A 93 1.89 -0.92 4.51
C GLU A 93 2.60 -0.15 3.38
N VAL A 94 3.83 0.30 3.62
CA VAL A 94 4.60 1.08 2.63
C VAL A 94 4.94 0.23 1.40
N LYS A 95 5.18 -1.07 1.57
CA LYS A 95 5.44 -2.01 0.48
C LYS A 95 4.22 -2.18 -0.44
N VAL A 96 3.02 -2.28 0.12
CA VAL A 96 1.79 -2.42 -0.66
C VAL A 96 1.45 -1.14 -1.43
N ASP A 97 1.78 0.02 -0.87
CA ASP A 97 1.56 1.31 -1.51
C ASP A 97 2.57 1.60 -2.65
N ASN A 98 3.60 0.75 -2.84
CA ASN A 98 4.60 0.80 -3.94
C ASN A 98 5.25 2.18 -4.15
N VAL A 99 5.38 2.98 -3.09
CA VAL A 99 5.94 4.32 -3.18
C VAL A 99 7.45 4.24 -3.40
N THR A 100 7.87 4.44 -4.65
CA THR A 100 9.28 4.46 -5.08
C THR A 100 9.77 5.90 -5.18
N ILE A 101 9.98 6.53 -4.01
CA ILE A 101 10.62 7.85 -3.94
C ILE A 101 12.10 7.63 -3.70
N THR A 102 12.90 7.95 -4.71
CA THR A 102 14.36 7.83 -4.60
C THR A 102 15.02 9.18 -4.74
N ASN A 103 15.57 9.69 -3.64
CA ASN A 103 16.48 10.83 -3.65
C ASN A 103 17.92 10.31 -3.71
N PRO A 104 18.73 10.67 -4.74
CA PRO A 104 20.12 10.25 -4.83
C PRO A 104 20.96 10.62 -3.59
N GLN A 105 20.67 11.76 -2.95
CA GLN A 105 21.34 12.16 -1.73
C GLN A 105 21.01 11.22 -0.57
N HIS A 106 19.77 10.75 -0.49
CA HIS A 106 19.36 9.78 0.54
C HIS A 106 20.06 8.44 0.34
N ILE A 107 20.18 7.96 -0.91
CA ILE A 107 20.96 6.76 -1.22
C ILE A 107 22.42 6.94 -0.81
N LYS A 108 23.02 8.10 -1.11
CA LYS A 108 24.41 8.39 -0.76
C LYS A 108 24.63 8.35 0.74
N VAL A 109 23.83 9.09 1.51
CA VAL A 109 23.91 9.12 2.99
C VAL A 109 23.69 7.72 3.57
N PHE A 110 22.68 6.99 3.08
CA PHE A 110 22.42 5.62 3.50
C PHE A 110 23.64 4.71 3.27
N ASN A 111 24.24 4.76 2.08
CA ASN A 111 25.40 3.94 1.73
C ASN A 111 26.63 4.29 2.57
N GLU A 112 26.85 5.57 2.87
CA GLU A 112 27.96 6.02 3.73
C GLU A 112 27.80 5.46 5.15
N ILE A 113 26.58 5.57 5.73
CA ILE A 113 26.30 5.01 7.05
C ILE A 113 26.44 3.49 7.07
N PHE A 114 25.93 2.82 6.03
CA PHE A 114 25.98 1.37 5.92
C PHE A 114 27.40 0.84 5.72
N SER A 115 28.23 1.52 4.93
CA SER A 115 29.65 1.19 4.80
C SER A 115 30.39 1.32 6.14
N GLU A 116 30.12 2.38 6.91
CA GLU A 116 30.71 2.54 8.25
C GLU A 116 30.27 1.41 9.20
N TRP A 117 29.01 0.98 9.08
CA TRP A 117 28.50 -0.17 9.84
C TRP A 117 29.25 -1.45 9.50
N GLU A 118 29.39 -1.80 8.22
CA GLU A 118 30.08 -3.02 7.79
C GLU A 118 31.53 -3.06 8.27
N ASP A 119 32.23 -1.93 8.23
CA ASP A 119 33.61 -1.87 8.70
C ASP A 119 33.71 -1.98 10.23
N ALA A 120 32.80 -1.33 10.97
CA ALA A 120 32.73 -1.47 12.42
C ALA A 120 32.34 -2.91 12.84
N GLU A 121 31.48 -3.57 12.08
CA GLU A 121 31.05 -4.95 12.32
C GLU A 121 32.22 -5.93 12.14
N LYS A 122 33.03 -5.79 11.08
CA LYS A 122 34.25 -6.61 10.89
C LYS A 122 35.21 -6.50 12.08
N VAL A 123 35.38 -5.28 12.61
CA VAL A 123 36.20 -5.05 13.80
C VAL A 123 35.59 -5.75 15.01
N ALA A 124 34.28 -5.58 15.24
CA ALA A 124 33.57 -6.24 16.34
C ALA A 124 33.67 -7.78 16.25
N ALA A 125 33.40 -8.37 15.09
CA ALA A 125 33.48 -9.80 14.83
C ALA A 125 34.90 -10.37 15.06
N SER A 126 35.93 -9.56 14.83
CA SER A 126 37.33 -9.92 15.05
C SER A 126 37.84 -9.63 16.47
N THR A 127 37.00 -9.03 17.32
CA THR A 127 37.39 -8.60 18.66
C THR A 127 37.01 -9.65 19.70
N GLY A 128 37.98 -10.02 20.55
CA GLY A 128 37.73 -10.93 21.66
C GLY A 128 36.72 -10.37 22.66
N ARG A 129 35.94 -11.26 23.28
CA ARG A 129 34.81 -10.96 24.19
C ARG A 129 35.08 -9.82 25.19
N ILE A 130 36.26 -9.78 25.80
CA ILE A 130 36.63 -8.82 26.86
C ILE A 130 36.79 -7.39 26.32
N ALA A 131 37.23 -7.24 25.06
CA ALA A 131 37.49 -5.93 24.44
C ALA A 131 36.31 -5.42 23.60
N LEU A 132 35.22 -6.20 23.51
CA LEU A 132 34.13 -5.97 22.56
C LEU A 132 33.24 -4.75 22.91
N ALA A 133 33.34 -4.23 24.15
CA ALA A 133 32.54 -3.09 24.60
C ALA A 133 32.69 -1.84 23.72
N GLN A 134 33.92 -1.52 23.27
CA GLN A 134 34.17 -0.34 22.44
C GLN A 134 33.62 -0.50 21.01
N PRO A 135 33.88 -1.62 20.29
CA PRO A 135 33.22 -1.88 19.01
C PRO A 135 31.68 -1.87 19.09
N VAL A 136 31.09 -2.44 20.13
CA VAL A 136 29.62 -2.45 20.30
C VAL A 136 29.06 -1.04 20.51
N ALA A 137 29.76 -0.20 21.29
CA ALA A 137 29.37 1.20 21.45
C ALA A 137 29.38 1.95 20.11
N LYS A 138 30.38 1.67 19.26
CA LYS A 138 30.45 2.25 17.91
C LYS A 138 29.31 1.77 17.01
N LEU A 139 29.00 0.47 17.02
CA LEU A 139 27.83 -0.07 16.30
C LEU A 139 26.53 0.60 16.75
N GLN A 140 26.32 0.76 18.06
CA GLN A 140 25.14 1.43 18.61
C GLN A 140 25.03 2.90 18.15
N GLU A 141 26.15 3.61 18.04
CA GLU A 141 26.19 4.97 17.51
C GLU A 141 25.75 5.01 16.04
N ILE A 142 26.32 4.14 15.20
CA ILE A 142 26.00 4.07 13.77
C ILE A 142 24.52 3.70 13.56
N LYS A 143 24.00 2.72 14.33
CA LYS A 143 22.57 2.36 14.31
C LYS A 143 21.68 3.57 14.62
N ARG A 144 22.00 4.31 15.70
CA ARG A 144 21.21 5.50 16.09
C ARG A 144 21.22 6.56 15.00
N ARG A 145 22.36 6.76 14.33
CA ARG A 145 22.47 7.69 13.21
C ARG A 145 21.59 7.26 12.04
N LEU A 146 21.62 5.99 11.64
CA LEU A 146 20.70 5.48 10.61
C LEU A 146 19.23 5.64 11.01
N ALA A 147 18.91 5.36 12.28
CA ALA A 147 17.55 5.45 12.79
C ALA A 147 17.01 6.89 12.84
N ALA A 148 17.88 7.89 12.97
CA ALA A 148 17.53 9.31 13.01
C ALA A 148 17.29 9.92 11.61
N GLU A 149 17.79 9.28 10.56
CA GLU A 149 17.51 9.70 9.19
C GLU A 149 16.02 9.47 8.85
N SER A 150 15.41 10.40 8.13
CA SER A 150 14.05 10.26 7.62
C SER A 150 14.07 10.00 6.12
N TYR A 151 13.50 8.90 5.68
CA TYR A 151 13.33 8.62 4.26
C TYR A 151 11.85 8.65 3.86
N ALA A 152 11.59 8.62 2.56
CA ALA A 152 10.24 8.50 2.02
C ALA A 152 10.13 7.22 1.19
N GLY A 153 8.92 6.67 1.15
CA GLY A 153 8.62 5.47 0.37
C GLY A 153 9.51 4.29 0.74
N CYS A 154 9.98 3.56 -0.27
CA CYS A 154 10.73 2.33 -0.07
C CYS A 154 12.07 2.52 0.68
N MET A 155 12.69 3.71 0.65
CA MET A 155 13.93 3.94 1.40
C MET A 155 13.66 3.94 2.91
N GLU A 156 12.44 4.27 3.32
CA GLU A 156 12.03 4.19 4.72
C GLU A 156 11.87 2.74 5.17
N THR A 157 11.30 1.87 4.32
CA THR A 157 11.25 0.44 4.63
C THR A 157 12.64 -0.16 4.74
N THR A 158 13.55 0.24 3.84
CA THR A 158 14.96 -0.14 3.90
C THR A 158 15.60 0.27 5.23
N ARG A 159 15.45 1.54 5.64
CA ARG A 159 15.96 2.05 6.92
C ARG A 159 15.45 1.23 8.09
N ILE A 160 14.13 1.00 8.17
CA ILE A 160 13.50 0.24 9.27
C ILE A 160 14.10 -1.16 9.37
N LEU A 161 14.16 -1.90 8.25
CA LEU A 161 14.66 -3.28 8.25
C LEU A 161 16.14 -3.37 8.61
N TYR A 162 16.98 -2.44 8.12
CA TYR A 162 18.38 -2.41 8.52
C TYR A 162 18.55 -2.02 9.98
N VAL A 163 17.76 -1.09 10.52
CA VAL A 163 17.82 -0.74 11.95
C VAL A 163 17.42 -1.93 12.82
N ALA A 164 16.40 -2.71 12.42
CA ALA A 164 16.02 -3.95 13.09
C ALA A 164 17.17 -4.97 13.07
N ALA A 165 17.76 -5.22 11.89
CA ALA A 165 18.92 -6.08 11.73
C ALA A 165 20.09 -5.65 12.62
N MET A 166 20.48 -4.37 12.55
CA MET A 166 21.54 -3.80 13.38
C MET A 166 21.27 -3.99 14.87
N ASN A 167 20.01 -3.90 15.30
CA ASN A 167 19.63 -4.14 16.69
C ASN A 167 19.87 -5.60 17.10
N SER A 168 19.42 -6.57 16.29
CA SER A 168 19.66 -8.00 16.50
C SER A 168 21.16 -8.30 16.61
N GLN A 169 22.00 -7.73 15.73
CA GLN A 169 23.45 -7.92 15.76
C GLN A 169 24.09 -7.35 17.04
N ILE A 170 23.68 -6.13 17.45
CA ILE A 170 24.16 -5.51 18.69
C ILE A 170 23.78 -6.37 19.89
N GLU A 171 22.55 -6.86 19.94
CA GLU A 171 22.10 -7.75 21.02
C GLU A 171 22.84 -9.08 21.01
N ALA A 172 23.15 -9.63 19.84
CA ALA A 172 23.97 -10.84 19.71
C ALA A 172 25.35 -10.63 20.33
N TYR A 173 26.01 -9.51 20.05
CA TYR A 173 27.28 -9.17 20.69
C TYR A 173 27.14 -8.96 22.20
N LEU A 174 26.08 -8.29 22.67
CA LEU A 174 25.84 -8.10 24.10
C LEU A 174 25.61 -9.43 24.83
N ASP A 175 24.86 -10.36 24.24
CA ASP A 175 24.67 -11.71 24.79
C ASP A 175 25.99 -12.50 24.74
N PHE A 176 26.75 -12.39 23.65
CA PHE A 176 28.07 -13.01 23.54
C PHE A 176 29.02 -12.50 24.63
N MET A 177 28.96 -11.22 25.00
CA MET A 177 29.76 -10.63 26.09
C MET A 177 29.45 -11.25 27.46
N ARG A 178 28.26 -11.81 27.67
CA ARG A 178 27.85 -12.45 28.94
C ARG A 178 28.53 -13.79 29.19
N GLY A 179 29.23 -14.35 28.21
CA GLY A 179 29.92 -15.61 28.39
C GLY A 179 29.07 -16.81 27.98
N LYS A 180 29.30 -17.95 28.64
CA LYS A 180 28.62 -19.22 28.32
C LYS A 180 27.10 -19.12 28.40
N GLU A 181 26.58 -18.32 29.33
CA GLU A 181 25.14 -18.15 29.56
C GLU A 181 24.42 -17.44 28.40
N GLY A 182 25.14 -16.60 27.64
CA GLY A 182 24.56 -15.84 26.52
C GLY A 182 24.89 -16.40 25.14
N GLU A 183 25.73 -17.43 25.04
CA GLU A 183 26.29 -17.89 23.76
C GLU A 183 25.20 -18.45 22.82
N ALA A 184 24.27 -19.25 23.34
CA ALA A 184 23.16 -19.78 22.54
C ALA A 184 22.21 -18.66 22.07
N ALA A 185 21.91 -17.69 22.94
CA ALA A 185 21.08 -16.54 22.59
C ALA A 185 21.77 -15.67 21.53
N ALA A 186 23.08 -15.46 21.66
CA ALA A 186 23.87 -14.73 20.67
C ALA A 186 23.83 -15.40 19.30
N GLN A 187 24.02 -16.72 19.23
CA GLN A 187 23.98 -17.47 17.96
C GLN A 187 22.63 -17.33 17.25
N ILE A 188 21.52 -17.42 17.99
CA ILE A 188 20.17 -17.24 17.41
C ILE A 188 20.05 -15.83 16.83
N LYS A 189 20.49 -14.80 17.56
CA LYS A 189 20.41 -13.41 17.11
C LYS A 189 21.31 -13.08 15.93
N PHE A 190 22.47 -13.74 15.80
CA PHE A 190 23.31 -13.66 14.59
C PHE A 190 22.58 -14.26 13.38
N ILE A 191 21.89 -15.38 13.54
CA ILE A 191 21.07 -15.99 12.47
C ILE A 191 19.91 -15.07 12.08
N ASP A 192 19.24 -14.48 13.06
CA ASP A 192 18.15 -13.55 12.80
C ASP A 192 18.65 -12.28 12.08
N TYR A 193 19.81 -11.75 12.48
CA TYR A 193 20.48 -10.66 11.75
C TYR A 193 20.65 -10.99 10.26
N GLU A 194 21.19 -12.17 9.93
CA GLU A 194 21.39 -12.56 8.52
C GLU A 194 20.08 -12.57 7.73
N LYS A 195 19.01 -13.16 8.30
CA LYS A 195 17.69 -13.17 7.65
C LYS A 195 17.14 -11.77 7.44
N GLN A 196 17.29 -10.90 8.44
CA GLN A 196 16.78 -9.52 8.40
C GLN A 196 17.54 -8.68 7.38
N VAL A 197 18.87 -8.84 7.29
CA VAL A 197 19.70 -8.18 6.27
C VAL A 197 19.30 -8.62 4.87
N GLU A 198 19.04 -9.92 4.64
CA GLU A 198 18.60 -10.40 3.33
C GLU A 198 17.26 -9.79 2.91
N GLN A 199 16.31 -9.61 3.84
CA GLN A 199 15.07 -8.90 3.55
C GLN A 199 15.32 -7.40 3.28
N ALA A 200 16.18 -6.76 4.08
CA ALA A 200 16.53 -5.36 3.89
C ALA A 200 17.21 -5.11 2.52
N LYS A 201 18.09 -6.02 2.07
CA LYS A 201 18.72 -5.98 0.74
C LYS A 201 17.70 -6.05 -0.39
N LYS A 202 16.71 -6.94 -0.31
CA LYS A 202 15.64 -7.05 -1.32
C LYS A 202 14.88 -5.74 -1.46
N GLU A 203 14.52 -5.12 -0.34
CA GLU A 203 13.81 -3.84 -0.30
C GLU A 203 14.69 -2.70 -0.83
N TYR A 204 15.96 -2.67 -0.46
CA TYR A 204 16.93 -1.69 -0.97
C TYR A 204 17.14 -1.79 -2.48
N ILE A 205 17.20 -3.01 -3.04
CA ILE A 205 17.29 -3.22 -4.49
C ILE A 205 16.05 -2.68 -5.20
N ARG A 206 14.85 -2.86 -4.62
CA ARG A 206 13.61 -2.26 -5.14
C ARG A 206 13.67 -0.72 -5.16
N CYS A 207 14.43 -0.11 -4.26
CA CYS A 207 14.59 1.35 -4.17
C CYS A 207 15.61 1.96 -5.10
N LYS A 208 16.59 1.18 -5.55
CA LYS A 208 17.49 1.66 -6.59
C LYS A 208 16.64 1.88 -7.84
N PRO A 209 16.75 3.05 -8.49
CA PRO A 209 16.16 3.20 -9.79
C PRO A 209 16.80 2.11 -10.65
N THR A 210 15.97 1.31 -11.30
CA THR A 210 16.44 0.36 -12.31
C THR A 210 17.33 1.15 -13.27
N GLN A 211 18.65 0.93 -13.22
CA GLN A 211 19.50 1.30 -14.33
C GLN A 211 19.19 0.31 -15.47
N ASN A 212 18.08 0.57 -16.17
CA ASN A 212 17.58 -0.04 -17.40
C ASN A 212 16.56 0.97 -17.96
N MET A 213 16.64 1.60 -19.12
CA MET A 213 17.51 1.51 -20.30
C MET A 213 17.55 2.91 -20.91
N SER A 214 18.72 3.54 -20.98
CA SER A 214 18.97 4.71 -21.83
C SER A 214 20.37 4.55 -22.40
N SER A 215 20.52 3.55 -23.27
CA SER A 215 21.65 3.35 -24.17
C SER A 215 21.35 2.13 -25.04
N VAL A 216 20.65 2.38 -26.15
CA VAL A 216 21.05 2.18 -27.56
C VAL A 216 19.87 2.61 -28.41
#